data_AF-A0A925R6D8-F1
#
_entry.id   AF-A0A925R6D8-F1
#
_cell.length_a   1.000
_cell.length_b   1.000
_cell.length_c   1.000
_cell.angle_alpha   90.00
_cell.angle_beta   90.00
_cell.angle_gamma   90.00
#
_symmetry.space_group_name_H-M   'P 1'
#
loop_
_entity.id
_entity.type
_entity.pdbx_description
1 polymer ?
#
loop_
_entity_poly.entity_id
_entity_poly.type
_entity_poly.pdbx_seq_one_letter_code
_entity_poly.pdbx_strand_id
1 'polypeptide(L)'
;MTKLLEIKEFLINFYKKFEKILLPVGKFVIALITLINLNGFFGYNSILDKTIVNIALAALVTFIPASWFLLILIAIVSAQLMVVSIEATVIMAIAMLVVYLLFVRLFPKMAYFVIMVPICFMLKIGYIIPIVAGLFFGPTAIVSIATGVIVYQFANHLPGLLQVKSESLYDMPQTIMSMYKYVLNALTQDSRMILTILVFTGVLLVTYIVCKLDYDYVWYIAIGAGATVNVLGFIIGTVILKADISIFGVLFGSIVAALLVSLAQFMRFSLDYARAEKVQFEDDDYYYFVKALPKVKIAKTQKAIRKIR
;
A
#
# COMPACT_ATOMS: atom_id res chain seq x y z
N MET A 1 9.89 17.01 24.17
CA MET A 1 8.43 16.84 23.95
C MET A 1 7.81 18.07 23.29
N THR A 2 7.91 19.26 23.89
CA THR A 2 7.31 20.52 23.36
C THR A 2 7.76 20.89 21.94
N LYS A 3 9.07 20.91 21.65
CA LYS A 3 9.59 21.21 20.29
C LYS A 3 9.08 20.26 19.20
N LEU A 4 8.91 18.97 19.52
CA LEU A 4 8.48 17.96 18.54
C LEU A 4 6.98 18.12 18.19
N LEU A 5 6.19 18.54 19.18
CA LEU A 5 4.78 18.90 19.02
C LEU A 5 4.61 20.24 18.28
N GLU A 6 5.48 21.22 18.52
CA GLU A 6 5.50 22.49 17.78
C GLU A 6 5.78 22.25 16.28
N ILE A 7 6.79 21.43 15.97
CA ILE A 7 7.11 21.03 14.58
C ILE A 7 5.90 20.33 13.94
N LYS A 8 5.24 19.43 14.67
CA LYS A 8 4.04 18.74 14.20
C LYS A 8 2.90 19.74 13.89
N GLU A 9 2.60 20.67 14.80
CA GLU A 9 1.56 21.68 14.56
C GLU A 9 1.90 22.59 13.38
N PHE A 10 3.18 22.98 13.23
CA PHE A 10 3.66 23.73 12.08
C PHE A 10 3.41 22.97 10.77
N LEU A 11 3.79 21.69 10.70
CA LEU A 11 3.60 20.84 9.52
C LEU A 11 2.12 20.66 9.16
N ILE A 12 1.26 20.43 10.17
CA ILE A 12 -0.19 20.29 9.94
C ILE A 12 -0.79 21.60 9.42
N ASN A 13 -0.41 22.74 10.00
CA ASN A 13 -0.90 24.05 9.55
C ASN A 13 -0.38 24.40 8.14
N PHE A 14 0.87 24.04 7.84
CA PHE A 14 1.43 24.18 6.49
C PHE A 14 0.65 23.34 5.48
N TYR A 15 0.41 22.05 5.78
CA TYR A 15 -0.38 21.17 4.92
C TYR A 15 -1.79 21.73 4.68
N LYS A 16 -2.51 22.14 5.73
CA LYS A 16 -3.85 22.73 5.60
C LYS A 16 -3.87 24.02 4.77
N LYS A 17 -2.83 24.86 4.91
CA LYS A 17 -2.72 26.11 4.15
C LYS A 17 -2.52 25.85 2.66
N PHE A 18 -1.76 24.82 2.30
CA PHE A 18 -1.38 24.51 0.93
C PHE A 18 -2.08 23.27 0.35
N GLU A 19 -3.12 22.76 1.01
CA GLU A 19 -3.81 21.50 0.65
C GLU A 19 -4.25 21.47 -0.82
N LYS A 20 -4.80 22.58 -1.32
CA LYS A 20 -5.24 22.72 -2.72
C LYS A 20 -4.12 22.49 -3.75
N ILE A 21 -2.87 22.78 -3.39
CA ILE A 21 -1.69 22.61 -4.25
C ILE A 21 -0.99 21.28 -3.95
N LEU A 22 -0.85 20.93 -2.67
CA LEU A 22 -0.16 19.72 -2.23
C LEU A 22 -0.88 18.44 -2.66
N LEU A 23 -2.22 18.43 -2.71
CA LEU A 23 -2.98 17.25 -3.13
C LEU A 23 -2.72 16.89 -4.61
N PRO A 24 -2.88 17.81 -5.59
CA PRO A 24 -2.48 17.55 -6.98
C PRO A 24 -1.00 17.18 -7.13
N VAL A 25 -0.09 17.91 -6.47
CA VAL A 25 1.34 17.63 -6.55
C VAL A 25 1.68 16.24 -6.01
N GLY A 26 1.06 15.84 -4.89
CA GLY A 26 1.22 14.49 -4.34
C GLY A 26 0.75 13.40 -5.29
N LYS A 27 -0.43 13.58 -5.92
CA LYS A 27 -0.94 12.66 -6.94
C LYS A 27 0.01 12.56 -8.14
N PHE A 28 0.51 13.69 -8.63
CA PHE A 28 1.48 13.75 -9.70
C PHE A 28 2.74 12.95 -9.37
N VAL A 29 3.33 13.18 -8.19
CA VAL A 29 4.55 12.47 -7.74
C VAL A 29 4.30 10.97 -7.64
N ILE A 30 3.17 10.54 -7.05
CA ILE A 30 2.83 9.12 -6.97
C ILE A 30 2.66 8.51 -8.35
N ALA A 31 1.96 9.20 -9.27
CA ALA A 31 1.76 8.74 -10.64
C ALA A 31 3.06 8.69 -11.46
N LEU A 32 4.00 9.60 -11.20
CA LEU A 32 5.31 9.60 -11.85
C LEU A 32 6.17 8.45 -11.34
N ILE A 33 6.19 8.24 -10.01
CA ILE A 33 6.91 7.12 -9.40
C ILE A 33 6.37 5.78 -9.91
N THR A 34 5.05 5.61 -10.02
CA THR A 34 4.46 4.38 -10.54
C THR A 34 4.88 4.12 -11.98
N LEU A 35 4.78 5.12 -12.86
CA LEU A 35 5.12 4.97 -14.28
C LEU A 35 6.61 4.67 -14.50
N ILE A 36 7.50 5.35 -13.76
CA ILE A 36 8.94 5.07 -13.85
C ILE A 36 9.26 3.64 -13.38
N ASN A 37 8.70 3.21 -12.25
CA ASN A 37 8.97 1.86 -11.77
C ASN A 37 8.34 0.79 -12.67
N LEU A 38 7.18 1.06 -13.25
CA LEU A 38 6.52 0.17 -14.20
C LEU A 38 7.39 -0.04 -15.45
N ASN A 39 8.02 1.02 -15.97
CA ASN A 39 8.99 0.89 -17.06
C ASN A 39 10.21 0.05 -16.67
N GLY A 40 10.62 0.04 -15.40
CA GLY A 40 11.65 -0.88 -14.91
C GLY A 40 11.31 -2.36 -15.11
N PHE A 41 10.02 -2.73 -15.13
CA PHE A 41 9.56 -4.10 -15.40
C PHE A 41 9.21 -4.36 -16.87
N PHE A 42 8.66 -3.35 -17.55
CA PHE A 42 7.98 -3.49 -18.84
C PHE A 42 8.53 -2.59 -19.94
N GLY A 43 9.77 -2.09 -19.82
CA GLY A 43 10.44 -1.14 -20.72
C GLY A 43 10.69 -1.63 -22.15
N TYR A 44 9.74 -2.36 -22.74
CA TYR A 44 9.76 -2.92 -24.08
C TYR A 44 9.43 -1.90 -25.17
N ASN A 45 8.62 -0.88 -24.84
CA ASN A 45 8.20 0.14 -25.80
C ASN A 45 9.08 1.39 -25.69
N SER A 46 9.82 1.70 -26.77
CA SER A 46 10.77 2.83 -26.85
C SER A 46 10.14 4.22 -26.76
N ILE A 47 8.82 4.34 -26.92
CA ILE A 47 8.08 5.60 -26.74
C ILE A 47 7.66 5.75 -25.28
N LEU A 48 7.04 4.71 -24.71
CA LEU A 48 6.55 4.72 -23.32
C LEU A 48 7.69 4.69 -22.29
N ASP A 49 8.86 4.17 -22.66
CA ASP A 49 10.02 4.16 -21.78
C ASP A 49 10.60 5.57 -21.52
N LYS A 50 10.34 6.52 -22.42
CA LYS A 50 10.89 7.88 -22.31
C LYS A 50 10.37 8.59 -21.07
N THR A 51 11.29 9.12 -20.27
CA THR A 51 11.00 9.89 -19.04
C THR A 51 10.05 11.06 -19.30
N ILE A 52 10.19 11.74 -20.45
CA ILE A 52 9.33 12.85 -20.86
C ILE A 52 7.87 12.40 -21.04
N VAL A 53 7.64 11.22 -21.61
CA VAL A 53 6.29 10.66 -21.80
C VAL A 53 5.67 10.29 -20.45
N ASN A 54 6.46 9.72 -19.53
CA ASN A 54 5.99 9.44 -18.16
C ASN A 54 5.58 10.71 -17.40
N ILE A 55 6.35 11.79 -17.55
CA ILE A 55 6.02 13.09 -16.95
C ILE A 55 4.69 13.61 -17.50
N ALA A 56 4.50 13.55 -18.82
CA ALA A 56 3.27 14.00 -19.46
C ALA A 56 2.05 13.17 -19.02
N LEU A 57 2.18 11.84 -18.99
CA LEU A 57 1.13 10.93 -18.53
C LEU A 57 0.79 11.14 -17.04
N ALA A 58 1.80 11.30 -16.18
CA ALA A 58 1.60 11.60 -14.76
C ALA A 58 0.85 12.94 -14.55
N ALA A 59 1.14 13.95 -15.37
CA ALA A 59 0.44 15.23 -15.33
C ALA A 59 -1.05 15.06 -15.69
N LEU A 60 -1.36 14.27 -16.73
CA LEU A 60 -2.75 13.98 -17.11
C LEU A 60 -3.50 13.21 -16.01
N VAL A 61 -2.86 12.22 -15.40
CA VAL A 61 -3.42 11.40 -14.32
C VAL A 61 -3.77 12.22 -13.07
N THR A 62 -3.10 13.35 -12.85
CA THR A 62 -3.31 14.20 -11.66
C THR A 62 -4.75 14.72 -11.56
N PHE A 63 -5.41 14.92 -12.70
CA PHE A 63 -6.80 15.39 -12.77
C PHE A 63 -7.84 14.27 -12.69
N ILE A 64 -7.38 13.00 -12.70
CA ILE A 64 -8.23 11.82 -12.81
C ILE A 64 -8.42 11.18 -11.41
N PRO A 65 -9.61 10.64 -11.09
CA PRO A 65 -9.79 9.88 -9.85
C PRO A 65 -8.93 8.61 -9.82
N ALA A 66 -8.46 8.21 -8.64
CA ALA A 66 -7.54 7.08 -8.51
C ALA A 66 -8.09 5.73 -9.04
N SER A 67 -9.42 5.53 -9.00
CA SER A 67 -10.05 4.35 -9.59
C SER A 67 -9.82 4.27 -11.10
N TRP A 68 -9.86 5.40 -11.80
CA TRP A 68 -9.61 5.48 -13.24
C TRP A 68 -8.13 5.38 -13.58
N PHE A 69 -7.24 5.77 -12.66
CA PHE A 69 -5.81 5.60 -12.83
C PHE A 69 -5.42 4.13 -13.01
N LEU A 70 -6.10 3.20 -12.31
CA LEU A 70 -5.88 1.76 -12.50
C LEU A 70 -6.20 1.29 -13.93
N LEU A 71 -7.30 1.77 -14.53
CA LEU A 71 -7.62 1.44 -15.93
C LEU A 71 -6.53 1.94 -16.89
N ILE A 72 -6.01 3.14 -16.65
CA ILE A 72 -4.93 3.70 -17.45
C ILE A 72 -3.67 2.86 -17.31
N LEU A 73 -3.33 2.40 -16.10
CA LEU A 73 -2.20 1.49 -15.88
C LEU A 73 -2.37 0.17 -16.64
N ILE A 74 -3.57 -0.42 -16.64
CA ILE A 74 -3.85 -1.65 -17.41
C ILE A 74 -3.63 -1.41 -18.90
N ALA A 75 -4.10 -0.27 -19.43
CA ALA A 75 -3.89 0.10 -20.84
C ALA A 75 -2.41 0.30 -21.17
N ILE A 76 -1.63 0.95 -20.28
CA ILE A 76 -0.19 1.17 -20.47
C ILE A 76 0.58 -0.15 -20.46
N VAL A 77 0.32 -1.04 -19.48
CA VAL A 77 0.95 -2.37 -19.44
C VAL A 77 0.61 -3.17 -20.69
N SER A 78 -0.65 -3.14 -21.12
CA SER A 78 -1.08 -3.82 -22.35
C SER A 78 -0.36 -3.27 -23.58
N ALA A 79 -0.21 -1.95 -23.70
CA ALA A 79 0.51 -1.31 -24.80
C ALA A 79 2.02 -1.63 -24.82
N GLN A 80 2.63 -1.84 -23.65
CA GLN A 80 4.03 -2.27 -23.55
C GLN A 80 4.20 -3.73 -23.97
N LEU A 81 3.30 -4.61 -23.55
CA LEU A 81 3.35 -6.03 -23.90
C LEU A 81 3.07 -6.28 -25.37
N MET A 82 2.25 -5.44 -26.01
CA MET A 82 1.88 -5.60 -27.42
C MET A 82 3.09 -5.51 -28.37
N VAL A 83 4.16 -4.81 -27.96
CA VAL A 83 5.41 -4.73 -28.71
C VAL A 83 6.16 -6.08 -28.70
N VAL A 84 5.94 -6.91 -27.68
CA VAL A 84 6.68 -8.17 -27.48
C VAL A 84 5.88 -9.39 -27.96
N SER A 85 4.64 -9.54 -27.49
CA SER A 85 3.74 -10.66 -27.82
C SER A 85 2.27 -10.23 -27.71
N ILE A 86 1.52 -10.51 -28.78
CA ILE A 86 0.08 -10.23 -28.83
C ILE A 86 -0.67 -11.20 -27.91
N GLU A 87 -0.26 -12.47 -27.86
CA GLU A 87 -0.88 -13.51 -27.02
C GLU A 87 -0.76 -13.17 -25.53
N ALA A 88 0.45 -12.81 -25.10
CA ALA A 88 0.71 -12.38 -23.72
C ALA A 88 -0.12 -11.15 -23.36
N THR A 89 -0.25 -10.19 -24.28
CA THR A 89 -1.04 -8.98 -24.08
C THR A 89 -2.50 -9.28 -23.78
N VAL A 90 -3.13 -10.17 -24.57
CA VAL A 90 -4.55 -10.52 -24.38
C VAL A 90 -4.77 -11.20 -23.04
N ILE A 91 -3.93 -12.19 -22.68
CA ILE A 91 -4.05 -12.92 -21.42
C ILE A 91 -3.87 -11.97 -20.22
N MET A 92 -2.83 -11.13 -20.26
CA MET A 92 -2.53 -10.17 -19.20
C MET A 92 -3.61 -9.09 -19.05
N ALA A 93 -4.11 -8.56 -20.17
CA ALA A 93 -5.16 -7.56 -20.18
C ALA A 93 -6.45 -8.13 -19.57
N ILE A 94 -6.86 -9.33 -19.95
CA ILE A 94 -8.04 -10.00 -19.38
C ILE A 94 -7.85 -10.22 -17.88
N ALA A 95 -6.70 -10.76 -17.46
CA ALA A 95 -6.42 -11.01 -16.04
C ALA A 95 -6.49 -9.73 -15.20
N MET A 96 -5.86 -8.63 -15.66
CA MET A 96 -5.90 -7.36 -14.94
C MET A 96 -7.29 -6.70 -14.99
N LEU A 97 -8.06 -6.89 -16.07
CA LEU A 97 -9.41 -6.36 -16.19
C LEU A 97 -10.39 -7.10 -15.25
N VAL A 98 -10.23 -8.42 -15.09
CA VAL A 98 -10.96 -9.20 -14.07
C VAL A 98 -10.66 -8.67 -12.68
N VAL A 99 -9.38 -8.44 -12.36
CA VAL A 99 -8.97 -7.83 -11.08
C VAL A 99 -9.61 -6.45 -10.88
N TYR A 100 -9.65 -5.63 -11.93
CA TYR A 100 -10.29 -4.31 -11.88
C TYR A 100 -11.79 -4.40 -11.60
N LEU A 101 -12.52 -5.23 -12.35
CA LEU A 101 -13.97 -5.38 -12.21
C LEU A 101 -14.37 -5.97 -10.85
N LEU A 102 -13.62 -6.97 -10.37
CA LEU A 102 -13.92 -7.66 -9.12
C LEU A 102 -13.55 -6.84 -7.87
N PHE A 103 -12.52 -5.99 -7.93
CA PHE A 103 -12.05 -5.31 -6.71
C PHE A 103 -12.23 -3.80 -6.74
N VAL A 104 -11.83 -3.15 -7.82
CA VAL A 104 -11.82 -1.67 -7.89
C VAL A 104 -13.25 -1.13 -7.93
N ARG A 105 -14.15 -1.83 -8.62
CA ARG A 105 -15.56 -1.44 -8.72
C ARG A 105 -16.36 -1.79 -7.47
N LEU A 106 -16.08 -2.93 -6.84
CA LEU A 106 -16.79 -3.41 -5.65
C LEU A 106 -16.31 -2.73 -4.36
N PHE A 107 -15.02 -2.38 -4.25
CA PHE A 107 -14.42 -1.76 -3.07
C PHE A 107 -13.58 -0.52 -3.42
N PRO A 108 -14.19 0.56 -3.94
CA PRO A 108 -13.45 1.73 -4.46
C PRO A 108 -12.62 2.45 -3.37
N LYS A 109 -13.01 2.34 -2.10
CA LYS A 109 -12.26 2.91 -0.97
C LYS A 109 -10.97 2.15 -0.65
N MET A 110 -10.91 0.85 -0.96
CA MET A 110 -9.74 -0.01 -0.70
C MET A 110 -8.89 -0.26 -1.95
N ALA A 111 -9.37 0.13 -3.13
CA ALA A 111 -8.68 0.00 -4.41
C ALA A 111 -7.27 0.61 -4.42
N TYR A 112 -7.02 1.62 -3.57
CA TYR A 112 -5.70 2.22 -3.40
C TYR A 112 -4.61 1.20 -3.02
N PHE A 113 -4.94 0.17 -2.23
CA PHE A 113 -3.97 -0.86 -1.84
C PHE A 113 -3.48 -1.69 -3.03
N VAL A 114 -4.32 -1.88 -4.06
CA VAL A 114 -3.93 -2.63 -5.27
C VAL A 114 -2.77 -1.94 -6.00
N ILE A 115 -2.72 -0.60 -5.97
CA ILE A 115 -1.62 0.18 -6.56
C ILE A 115 -0.46 0.32 -5.56
N MET A 116 -0.79 0.62 -4.30
CA MET A 116 0.20 0.94 -3.28
C MET A 116 1.10 -0.25 -2.96
N VAL A 117 0.58 -1.48 -3.02
CA VAL A 117 1.34 -2.71 -2.80
C VAL A 117 2.53 -2.85 -3.76
N PRO A 118 2.34 -2.92 -5.09
CA PRO A 118 3.45 -2.93 -6.03
C PRO A 118 4.46 -1.80 -5.80
N ILE A 119 4.00 -0.57 -5.59
CA ILE A 119 4.90 0.59 -5.38
C ILE A 119 5.78 0.39 -4.16
N CYS A 120 5.19 0.04 -3.00
CA CYS A 120 5.96 -0.10 -1.77
C CYS A 120 6.94 -1.27 -1.86
N PHE A 121 6.59 -2.36 -2.55
CA PHE A 121 7.52 -3.45 -2.80
C PHE A 121 8.70 -3.04 -3.69
N MET A 122 8.45 -2.25 -4.74
CA MET A 122 9.50 -1.69 -5.61
C MET A 122 10.45 -0.76 -4.84
N LEU A 123 9.89 0.05 -3.93
CA LEU A 123 10.63 0.92 -3.03
C LEU A 123 11.29 0.19 -1.84
N LYS A 124 11.18 -1.15 -1.78
CA LYS A 124 11.71 -2.01 -0.69
C LYS A 124 11.13 -1.70 0.70
N ILE A 125 9.93 -1.12 0.76
CA ILE A 125 9.20 -0.78 1.99
C ILE A 125 7.83 -1.47 2.06
N GLY A 126 7.63 -2.57 1.32
CA GLY A 126 6.35 -3.28 1.21
C GLY A 126 5.72 -3.71 2.53
N TYR A 127 6.53 -3.99 3.55
CA TYR A 127 6.09 -4.42 4.88
C TYR A 127 5.30 -3.35 5.67
N ILE A 128 5.31 -2.09 5.22
CA ILE A 128 4.52 -1.02 5.82
C ILE A 128 3.01 -1.27 5.67
N ILE A 129 2.62 -1.94 4.59
CA ILE A 129 1.22 -2.02 4.14
C ILE A 129 0.33 -2.77 5.12
N PRO A 130 0.62 -4.02 5.51
CA PRO A 130 -0.28 -4.76 6.40
C PRO A 130 -0.43 -4.07 7.77
N ILE A 131 0.62 -3.40 8.26
CA ILE A 131 0.58 -2.65 9.52
C ILE A 131 -0.33 -1.42 9.39
N VAL A 132 -0.15 -0.61 8.34
CA VAL A 132 -1.01 0.58 8.07
C VAL A 132 -2.46 0.17 7.86
N ALA A 133 -2.69 -0.91 7.12
CA ALA A 133 -4.03 -1.40 6.82
C ALA A 133 -4.77 -1.87 8.08
N GLY A 134 -4.10 -2.64 8.94
CA GLY A 134 -4.69 -3.09 10.20
C GLY A 134 -4.94 -1.95 11.18
N LEU A 135 -4.08 -0.92 11.18
CA LEU A 135 -4.25 0.28 12.01
C LEU A 135 -5.45 1.14 11.58
N PHE A 136 -5.65 1.35 10.27
CA PHE A 136 -6.55 2.41 9.79
C PHE A 136 -7.79 1.95 9.03
N PHE A 137 -7.76 0.77 8.41
CA PHE A 137 -8.79 0.34 7.46
C PHE A 137 -9.52 -0.92 7.90
N GLY A 138 -8.84 -1.80 8.65
CA GLY A 138 -9.40 -3.03 9.21
C GLY A 138 -9.40 -4.23 8.24
N PRO A 139 -10.07 -5.34 8.61
CA PRO A 139 -9.97 -6.63 7.92
C PRO A 139 -10.43 -6.63 6.46
N THR A 140 -11.29 -5.70 6.06
CA THR A 140 -11.79 -5.59 4.68
C THR A 140 -10.68 -5.26 3.67
N ALA A 141 -9.53 -4.74 4.13
CA ALA A 141 -8.38 -4.46 3.28
C ALA A 141 -7.55 -5.71 2.91
N ILE A 142 -7.75 -6.85 3.58
CA ILE A 142 -6.99 -8.11 3.32
C ILE A 142 -7.06 -8.48 1.84
N VAL A 143 -8.28 -8.44 1.29
CA VAL A 143 -8.55 -8.84 -0.09
C VAL A 143 -7.81 -7.91 -1.07
N SER A 144 -7.89 -6.60 -0.87
CA SER A 144 -7.20 -5.63 -1.75
C SER A 144 -5.67 -5.74 -1.67
N ILE A 145 -5.13 -6.04 -0.49
CA ILE A 145 -3.70 -6.27 -0.30
C ILE A 145 -3.26 -7.54 -1.00
N ALA A 146 -4.00 -8.64 -0.83
CA ALA A 146 -3.72 -9.91 -1.50
C ALA A 146 -3.69 -9.73 -3.02
N THR A 147 -4.68 -9.04 -3.58
CA THR A 147 -4.72 -8.70 -5.00
C THR A 147 -3.50 -7.88 -5.44
N GLY A 148 -3.10 -6.87 -4.66
CA GLY A 148 -1.90 -6.09 -4.96
C GLY A 148 -0.61 -6.91 -4.93
N VAL A 149 -0.49 -7.87 -3.99
CA VAL A 149 0.64 -8.80 -3.91
C VAL A 149 0.66 -9.72 -5.13
N ILE A 150 -0.49 -10.23 -5.55
CA ILE A 150 -0.63 -11.05 -6.76
C ILE A 150 -0.13 -10.27 -7.98
N VAL A 151 -0.59 -9.03 -8.17
CA VAL A 151 -0.17 -8.18 -9.30
C VAL A 151 1.34 -7.96 -9.29
N TYR A 152 1.93 -7.67 -8.13
CA TYR A 152 3.38 -7.45 -8.02
C TYR A 152 4.19 -8.72 -8.30
N GLN A 153 3.84 -9.84 -7.68
CA GLN A 153 4.60 -11.09 -7.85
C GLN A 153 4.45 -11.64 -9.27
N PHE A 154 3.27 -11.52 -9.85
CA PHE A 154 3.04 -11.91 -11.22
C PHE A 154 3.84 -11.06 -12.22
N ALA A 155 4.06 -9.78 -11.93
CA ALA A 155 4.98 -8.94 -12.71
C ALA A 155 6.43 -9.47 -12.73
N ASN A 156 6.86 -10.20 -11.70
CA ASN A 156 8.18 -10.85 -11.68
C ASN A 156 8.25 -12.10 -12.57
N HIS A 157 7.12 -12.76 -12.87
CA HIS A 157 7.05 -13.95 -13.73
C HIS A 157 6.86 -13.63 -15.21
N LEU A 158 6.56 -12.37 -15.53
CA LEU A 158 6.31 -11.91 -16.89
C LEU A 158 7.45 -12.18 -17.89
N PRO A 159 8.74 -11.99 -17.55
CA PRO A 159 9.82 -12.33 -18.46
C PRO A 159 9.83 -13.80 -18.89
N GLY A 160 9.44 -14.73 -18.00
CA GLY A 160 9.33 -16.15 -18.33
C GLY A 160 8.13 -16.46 -19.22
N LEU A 161 7.01 -15.75 -19.04
CA LEU A 161 5.85 -15.86 -19.92
C LEU A 161 6.16 -15.39 -21.35
N LEU A 162 6.97 -14.34 -21.50
CA LEU A 162 7.35 -13.78 -22.80
C LEU A 162 8.33 -14.67 -23.59
N GLN A 163 9.00 -15.64 -22.94
CA GLN A 163 9.83 -16.63 -23.62
C GLN A 163 9.00 -17.69 -24.34
N VAL A 164 7.75 -17.91 -23.93
CA VAL A 164 6.84 -18.88 -24.54
C VAL A 164 6.18 -18.24 -25.76
N LYS A 165 6.93 -18.03 -26.84
CA LYS A 165 6.44 -17.35 -28.05
C LYS A 165 6.10 -18.36 -29.16
N SER A 166 5.08 -18.06 -29.95
CA SER A 166 4.73 -18.83 -31.15
C SER A 166 5.72 -18.49 -32.27
N GLU A 167 6.27 -19.51 -32.94
CA GLU A 167 7.10 -19.32 -34.15
C GLU A 167 6.23 -19.21 -35.41
N SER A 168 5.02 -19.78 -35.39
CA SER A 168 4.07 -19.76 -36.49
C SER A 168 2.62 -19.56 -36.02
N LEU A 169 1.74 -19.11 -36.91
CA LEU A 169 0.29 -18.96 -36.62
C LEU A 169 -0.41 -20.31 -36.33
N TYR A 170 0.14 -21.43 -36.81
CA TYR A 170 -0.40 -22.77 -36.58
C TYR A 170 -0.16 -23.24 -35.13
N ASP A 171 0.90 -22.77 -34.48
CA ASP A 171 1.26 -23.16 -33.11
C ASP A 171 0.53 -22.33 -32.05
N MET A 172 -0.11 -21.23 -32.47
CA MET A 172 -0.79 -20.27 -31.59
C MET A 172 -1.76 -20.91 -30.58
N PRO A 173 -2.61 -21.89 -30.93
CA PRO A 173 -3.49 -22.55 -29.95
C PRO A 173 -2.71 -23.32 -28.86
N GLN A 174 -1.61 -23.97 -29.23
CA GLN A 174 -0.76 -24.71 -28.29
C GLN A 174 0.04 -23.74 -27.40
N THR A 175 0.54 -22.65 -27.98
CA THR A 175 1.23 -21.58 -27.25
C THR A 175 0.31 -20.94 -26.21
N ILE A 176 -0.94 -20.61 -26.56
CA ILE A 176 -1.93 -20.06 -25.62
C ILE A 176 -2.19 -21.04 -24.46
N MET A 177 -2.33 -22.33 -24.74
CA MET A 177 -2.51 -23.35 -23.69
C MET A 177 -1.28 -23.42 -22.75
N SER A 178 -0.07 -23.33 -23.31
CA SER A 178 1.16 -23.35 -22.51
C SER A 178 1.33 -22.08 -21.65
N MET A 179 1.01 -20.89 -22.20
CA MET A 179 0.97 -19.63 -21.46
C MET A 179 -0.06 -19.68 -20.34
N TYR A 180 -1.26 -20.22 -20.60
CA TYR A 180 -2.29 -20.38 -19.58
C TYR A 180 -1.82 -21.27 -18.42
N LYS A 181 -1.18 -22.41 -18.72
CA LYS A 181 -0.58 -23.27 -17.69
C LYS A 181 0.53 -22.56 -16.93
N TYR A 182 1.36 -21.77 -17.62
CA TYR A 182 2.39 -20.97 -16.98
C TYR A 182 1.80 -19.95 -15.99
N VAL A 183 0.76 -19.21 -16.40
CA VAL A 183 0.05 -18.26 -15.53
C VAL A 183 -0.56 -18.97 -14.31
N LEU A 184 -1.24 -20.10 -14.52
CA LEU A 184 -1.80 -20.86 -13.41
C LEU A 184 -0.72 -21.35 -12.44
N ASN A 185 0.39 -21.88 -12.96
CA ASN A 185 1.49 -22.33 -12.12
C ASN A 185 2.13 -21.15 -11.36
N ALA A 186 2.32 -20.00 -12.01
CA ALA A 186 2.83 -18.80 -11.36
C ALA A 186 1.90 -18.32 -10.23
N LEU A 187 0.58 -18.43 -10.40
CA LEU A 187 -0.39 -18.01 -9.38
C LEU A 187 -0.58 -19.03 -8.24
N THR A 188 -0.32 -20.31 -8.47
CA THR A 188 -0.64 -21.37 -7.49
C THR A 188 0.57 -21.98 -6.82
N GLN A 189 1.73 -21.93 -7.46
CA GLN A 189 2.96 -22.57 -6.96
C GLN A 189 4.05 -21.58 -6.53
N ASP A 190 3.81 -20.27 -6.67
CA ASP A 190 4.75 -19.29 -6.14
C ASP A 190 4.68 -19.24 -4.60
N SER A 191 5.58 -19.99 -3.97
CA SER A 191 5.78 -20.00 -2.52
C SER A 191 6.00 -18.61 -1.93
N ARG A 192 6.67 -17.69 -2.64
CA ARG A 192 6.89 -16.32 -2.15
C ARG A 192 5.60 -15.54 -2.12
N MET A 193 4.77 -15.68 -3.15
CA MET A 193 3.47 -15.01 -3.23
C MET A 193 2.53 -15.50 -2.13
N ILE A 194 2.36 -16.82 -2.01
CA ILE A 194 1.48 -17.44 -1.00
C ILE A 194 1.91 -17.04 0.41
N LEU A 195 3.22 -17.14 0.69
CA LEU A 195 3.79 -16.75 1.97
C LEU A 195 3.50 -15.28 2.30
N THR A 196 3.72 -14.38 1.34
CA THR A 196 3.53 -12.94 1.53
C THR A 196 2.06 -12.64 1.87
N ILE A 197 1.11 -13.25 1.17
CA ILE A 197 -0.32 -13.07 1.42
C ILE A 197 -0.69 -13.57 2.82
N LEU A 198 -0.23 -14.75 3.21
CA LEU A 198 -0.51 -15.32 4.54
C LEU A 198 0.04 -14.45 5.67
N VAL A 199 1.31 -14.04 5.57
CA VAL A 199 1.95 -13.20 6.59
C VAL A 199 1.29 -11.83 6.67
N PHE A 200 1.03 -11.18 5.52
CA PHE A 200 0.38 -9.87 5.51
C PHE A 200 -1.03 -9.91 6.11
N THR A 201 -1.76 -10.99 5.85
CA THR A 201 -3.07 -11.23 6.46
C THR A 201 -2.95 -11.36 7.97
N GLY A 202 -2.01 -12.18 8.47
CA GLY A 202 -1.76 -12.35 9.89
C GLY A 202 -1.38 -11.05 10.59
N VAL A 203 -0.45 -10.29 10.00
CA VAL A 203 -0.01 -8.98 10.52
C VAL A 203 -1.17 -7.99 10.59
N LEU A 204 -1.99 -7.91 9.54
CA LEU A 204 -3.16 -7.03 9.51
C LEU A 204 -4.15 -7.40 10.62
N LEU A 205 -4.46 -8.69 10.78
CA LEU A 205 -5.40 -9.14 11.80
C LEU A 205 -4.87 -8.85 13.21
N VAL A 206 -3.61 -9.17 13.48
CA VAL A 206 -3.00 -8.91 14.80
C VAL A 206 -2.98 -7.42 15.11
N THR A 207 -2.52 -6.58 14.17
CA THR A 207 -2.49 -5.12 14.37
C THR A 207 -3.89 -4.55 14.59
N TYR A 208 -4.89 -5.04 13.85
CA TYR A 208 -6.29 -4.64 14.02
C TYR A 208 -6.86 -5.04 15.38
N ILE A 209 -6.65 -6.29 15.82
CA ILE A 209 -7.14 -6.80 17.11
C ILE A 209 -6.48 -6.05 18.26
N VAL A 210 -5.16 -5.84 18.21
CA VAL A 210 -4.44 -5.11 19.27
C VAL A 210 -4.97 -3.68 19.39
N CYS A 211 -5.28 -3.01 18.28
CA CYS A 211 -5.86 -1.65 18.29
C CYS A 211 -7.22 -1.54 18.98
N LYS A 212 -7.92 -2.66 19.21
CA LYS A 212 -9.22 -2.69 19.88
C LYS A 212 -9.12 -2.88 21.39
N LEU A 213 -7.91 -3.09 21.91
CA LEU A 213 -7.69 -3.25 23.35
C LEU A 213 -7.71 -1.90 24.07
N ASP A 214 -8.21 -1.87 25.31
CA ASP A 214 -8.23 -0.67 26.16
C ASP A 214 -6.93 -0.52 26.96
N TYR A 215 -5.81 -0.34 26.26
CA TYR A 215 -4.50 -0.04 26.86
C TYR A 215 -3.98 1.33 26.44
N ASP A 216 -3.18 1.94 27.30
CA ASP A 216 -2.47 3.17 26.94
C ASP A 216 -1.41 2.86 25.89
N TYR A 217 -1.15 3.80 24.99
CA TYR A 217 -0.25 3.63 23.84
C TYR A 217 -0.59 2.45 22.91
N VAL A 218 -1.83 1.93 22.95
CA VAL A 218 -2.27 0.75 22.18
C VAL A 218 -1.88 0.78 20.69
N TRP A 219 -1.91 1.95 20.07
CA TRP A 219 -1.55 2.12 18.66
C TRP A 219 -0.06 1.81 18.38
N TYR A 220 0.85 2.20 19.29
CA TYR A 220 2.27 1.89 19.17
C TYR A 220 2.56 0.43 19.52
N ILE A 221 1.84 -0.11 20.50
CA ILE A 221 1.89 -1.54 20.85
C ILE A 221 1.44 -2.38 19.64
N ALA A 222 0.37 -1.98 18.95
CA ALA A 222 -0.11 -2.64 17.75
C ALA A 222 0.94 -2.63 16.63
N ILE A 223 1.61 -1.50 16.38
CA ILE A 223 2.70 -1.42 15.41
C ILE A 223 3.84 -2.39 15.77
N GLY A 224 4.24 -2.43 17.04
CA GLY A 224 5.26 -3.36 17.53
C GLY A 224 4.85 -4.82 17.36
N ALA A 225 3.63 -5.18 17.76
CA ALA A 225 3.09 -6.52 17.61
C ALA A 225 3.03 -6.94 16.13
N GLY A 226 2.55 -6.07 15.25
CA GLY A 226 2.51 -6.29 13.80
C GLY A 226 3.89 -6.52 13.19
N ALA A 227 4.87 -5.70 13.55
CA ALA A 227 6.25 -5.84 13.08
C ALA A 227 6.87 -7.16 13.55
N THR A 228 6.64 -7.56 14.79
CA THR A 228 7.10 -8.85 15.34
C THR A 228 6.48 -10.03 14.59
N VAL A 229 5.16 -10.01 14.38
CA VAL A 229 4.46 -11.05 13.61
C VAL A 229 4.94 -11.09 12.17
N ASN A 230 5.26 -9.94 11.57
CA ASN A 230 5.79 -9.87 10.21
C ASN A 230 7.14 -10.61 10.12
N VAL A 231 8.08 -10.28 11.01
CA VAL A 231 9.40 -10.92 11.05
C VAL A 231 9.29 -12.42 11.31
N LEU A 232 8.57 -12.81 12.37
CA LEU A 232 8.42 -14.22 12.73
C LEU A 232 7.69 -15.01 11.65
N GLY A 233 6.63 -14.44 11.07
CA GLY A 233 5.84 -15.07 10.01
C GLY A 233 6.68 -15.36 8.76
N PHE A 234 7.52 -14.42 8.33
CA PHE A 234 8.42 -14.65 7.19
C PHE A 234 9.56 -15.62 7.55
N ILE A 235 10.15 -15.57 8.75
CA ILE A 235 11.19 -16.53 9.15
C ILE A 235 10.63 -17.96 9.17
N ILE A 236 9.50 -18.17 9.84
CA ILE A 236 8.88 -19.49 9.94
C ILE A 236 8.40 -19.95 8.57
N GLY A 237 7.72 -19.07 7.83
CA GLY A 237 7.10 -19.42 6.58
C GLY A 237 8.09 -19.64 5.42
N THR A 238 9.26 -18.97 5.43
CA THR A 238 10.33 -19.26 4.45
C THR A 238 10.88 -20.66 4.62
N VAL A 239 11.01 -21.15 5.86
CA VAL A 239 11.42 -22.52 6.15
C VAL A 239 10.36 -23.54 5.71
N ILE A 240 9.08 -23.30 6.02
CA ILE A 240 7.99 -24.23 5.71
C ILE A 240 7.74 -24.31 4.20
N LEU A 241 7.60 -23.17 3.53
CA LEU A 241 7.26 -23.09 2.11
C LEU A 241 8.49 -23.12 1.18
N LYS A 242 9.70 -23.27 1.75
CA LYS A 242 10.99 -23.20 1.05
C LYS A 242 11.08 -21.97 0.12
N ALA A 243 10.55 -20.85 0.58
CA ALA A 243 10.51 -19.61 -0.18
C ALA A 243 11.86 -18.91 -0.08
N ASP A 244 12.47 -18.57 -1.21
CA ASP A 244 13.74 -17.85 -1.25
C ASP A 244 13.52 -16.35 -0.98
N ILE A 245 13.49 -15.96 0.30
CA ILE A 245 13.35 -14.56 0.73
C ILE A 245 14.51 -14.21 1.65
N SER A 246 15.15 -13.08 1.39
CA SER A 246 16.24 -12.59 2.22
C SER A 246 15.74 -12.24 3.64
N ILE A 247 16.16 -13.01 4.64
CA ILE A 247 15.81 -12.76 6.06
C ILE A 247 16.29 -11.37 6.50
N PHE A 248 17.49 -10.98 6.08
CA PHE A 248 18.04 -9.66 6.39
C PHE A 248 17.17 -8.52 5.82
N GLY A 249 16.67 -8.69 4.60
CA GLY A 249 15.74 -7.74 3.97
C GLY A 249 14.41 -7.64 4.72
N VAL A 250 13.88 -8.76 5.20
CA VAL A 250 12.66 -8.80 6.03
C VAL A 250 12.88 -8.04 7.34
N LEU A 251 13.99 -8.30 8.04
CA LEU A 251 14.31 -7.63 9.31
C LEU A 251 14.43 -6.12 9.14
N PHE A 252 15.30 -5.69 8.22
CA PHE A 252 15.54 -4.27 7.99
C PHE A 252 14.29 -3.56 7.48
N GLY A 253 13.58 -4.18 6.53
CA GLY A 253 12.34 -3.66 5.98
C GLY A 253 11.22 -3.54 7.03
N SER A 254 11.13 -4.49 7.97
CA SER A 254 10.14 -4.44 9.07
C SER A 254 10.45 -3.33 10.06
N ILE A 255 11.73 -3.10 10.38
CA ILE A 255 12.14 -1.99 11.27
C ILE A 255 11.81 -0.65 10.63
N VAL A 256 12.19 -0.46 9.36
CA VAL A 256 11.88 0.77 8.60
C VAL A 256 10.37 0.99 8.52
N ALA A 257 9.60 -0.07 8.23
CA ALA A 257 8.15 -0.01 8.23
C ALA A 257 7.59 0.45 9.58
N ALA A 258 8.00 -0.19 10.69
CA ALA A 258 7.53 0.16 12.02
C ALA A 258 7.83 1.62 12.40
N LEU A 259 9.02 2.13 12.04
CA LEU A 259 9.39 3.52 12.25
C LEU A 259 8.52 4.48 11.43
N LEU A 260 8.29 4.19 10.15
CA LEU A 260 7.46 5.01 9.28
C LEU A 260 5.99 5.03 9.73
N VAL A 261 5.42 3.89 10.13
CA VAL A 261 4.04 3.85 10.64
C VAL A 261 3.95 4.57 11.97
N SER A 262 4.95 4.44 12.84
CA SER A 262 4.98 5.15 14.13
C SER A 262 5.05 6.67 13.93
N LEU A 263 5.85 7.13 12.96
CA LEU A 263 5.90 8.54 12.57
C LEU A 263 4.55 9.02 12.00
N ALA A 264 3.92 8.23 11.13
CA ALA A 264 2.61 8.53 10.57
C ALA A 264 1.52 8.60 11.66
N GLN A 265 1.53 7.66 12.60
CA GLN A 265 0.61 7.63 13.74
C GLN A 265 0.81 8.86 14.64
N PHE A 266 2.08 9.21 14.92
CA PHE A 266 2.41 10.41 15.68
C PHE A 266 1.89 11.68 14.99
N MET A 267 2.02 11.80 13.66
CA MET A 267 1.48 12.93 12.90
C MET A 267 -0.05 12.99 12.95
N ARG A 268 -0.74 11.84 12.97
CA ARG A 268 -2.21 11.79 13.04
C ARG A 268 -2.74 12.25 14.40
N PHE A 269 -2.27 11.65 15.49
CA PHE A 269 -2.73 11.97 16.85
C PHE A 269 -1.58 11.93 17.86
N SER A 270 -1.51 12.95 18.72
CA SER A 270 -0.67 12.97 19.92
C SER A 270 -1.62 13.07 21.11
N LEU A 271 -1.80 11.95 21.81
CA LEU A 271 -2.68 11.85 22.98
C LEU A 271 -1.84 12.05 24.25
N ASP A 272 -2.41 12.76 25.22
CA ASP A 272 -1.81 12.93 26.54
C ASP A 272 -2.33 11.83 27.46
N TYR A 273 -1.64 10.68 27.47
CA TYR A 273 -2.03 9.53 28.29
C TYR A 273 -1.89 9.79 29.79
N ALA A 274 -1.09 10.78 30.21
CA ALA A 274 -0.93 11.12 31.63
C ALA A 274 -2.16 11.83 32.23
N ARG A 275 -3.02 12.40 31.38
CA ARG A 275 -4.29 13.05 31.76
C ARG A 275 -5.52 12.23 31.34
N ALA A 276 -5.39 10.90 31.29
CA ALA A 276 -6.51 10.03 30.98
C ALA A 276 -7.56 10.10 32.10
N GLU A 277 -8.80 10.46 31.76
CA GLU A 277 -9.92 10.54 32.69
C GLU A 277 -10.92 9.42 32.37
N LYS A 278 -11.44 8.74 33.39
CA LYS A 278 -12.55 7.79 33.25
C LYS A 278 -13.82 8.47 33.73
N VAL A 279 -14.76 8.68 32.82
CA VAL A 279 -16.02 9.40 33.07
C VAL A 279 -17.17 8.41 32.95
N GLN A 280 -18.15 8.54 33.83
CA GLN A 280 -19.35 7.73 33.85
C GLN A 280 -20.52 8.63 33.45
N PHE A 281 -21.31 8.18 32.49
CA PHE A 281 -22.53 8.89 32.06
C PHE A 281 -23.71 7.94 32.24
N GLU A 282 -24.78 8.44 32.82
CA GLU A 282 -26.05 7.72 32.93
C GLU A 282 -27.11 8.56 32.20
N ASP A 283 -27.90 7.89 31.37
CA ASP A 283 -29.08 8.43 30.70
C ASP A 283 -30.27 7.49 31.00
N ASP A 284 -31.49 7.90 30.64
CA ASP A 284 -32.74 7.20 31.00
C ASP A 284 -32.73 5.69 30.65
N ASP A 285 -32.01 5.30 29.59
CA ASP A 285 -31.93 3.90 29.11
C ASP A 285 -30.55 3.23 29.31
N TYR A 286 -29.48 3.99 29.58
CA TYR A 286 -28.11 3.45 29.48
C TYR A 286 -27.10 4.04 30.48
N TYR A 287 -26.22 3.16 30.97
CA TYR A 287 -25.05 3.52 31.78
C TYR A 287 -23.76 3.31 30.98
N TYR A 288 -23.03 4.39 30.68
CA TYR A 288 -21.82 4.41 29.87
C TYR A 288 -20.56 4.58 30.73
N PHE A 289 -19.57 3.71 30.51
CA PHE A 289 -18.21 3.88 31.01
C PHE A 289 -17.30 4.38 29.88
N VAL A 290 -16.85 5.63 29.95
CA VAL A 290 -16.06 6.27 28.88
C VAL A 290 -14.67 6.61 29.38
N LYS A 291 -13.63 6.18 28.66
CA LYS A 291 -12.26 6.64 28.88
C LYS A 291 -11.95 7.80 27.94
N ALA A 292 -11.77 9.00 28.49
CA ALA A 292 -11.44 10.21 27.75
C ALA A 292 -9.91 10.42 27.74
N LEU A 293 -9.33 10.48 26.54
CA LEU A 293 -7.91 10.79 26.34
C LEU A 293 -7.78 12.19 25.70
N PRO A 294 -7.32 13.21 26.44
CA PRO A 294 -7.18 14.55 25.88
C PRO A 294 -6.09 14.57 24.80
N LYS A 295 -6.37 15.28 23.70
CA LYS A 295 -5.38 15.53 22.65
C LYS A 295 -4.39 16.58 23.16
N VAL A 296 -3.09 16.33 23.00
CA VAL A 296 -2.07 17.33 23.31
C VAL A 296 -2.25 18.51 22.35
N LYS A 297 -2.67 19.66 22.87
CA LYS A 297 -2.71 20.94 22.14
C LYS A 297 -1.71 21.86 22.81
N ILE A 298 -0.77 22.41 22.05
CA ILE A 298 0.06 23.48 22.59
C ILE A 298 -0.82 24.73 22.64
N ALA A 299 -0.98 25.31 23.82
CA ALA A 299 -1.61 26.62 23.93
C ALA A 299 -0.75 27.59 23.11
N LYS A 300 -1.30 28.13 22.00
CA LYS A 300 -0.66 29.22 21.26
C LYS A 300 -0.34 30.30 22.29
N THR A 301 0.94 30.58 22.49
CA THR A 301 1.38 31.76 23.24
C THR A 301 0.73 32.95 22.56
N GLN A 302 -0.37 33.45 23.12
CA GLN A 302 -0.98 34.68 22.65
C GLN A 302 0.13 35.72 22.75
N LYS A 303 0.60 36.23 21.61
CA LYS A 303 1.43 37.43 21.59
C LYS A 303 0.66 38.48 22.36
N ALA A 304 1.10 38.80 23.57
CA ALA A 304 0.54 39.86 24.36
C ALA A 304 0.67 41.14 23.52
N ILE A 305 -0.44 41.57 22.92
CA ILE A 305 -0.53 42.87 22.27
C ILE A 305 -0.44 43.86 23.43
N ARG A 306 0.76 44.37 23.70
CA ARG A 306 0.93 45.55 24.53
C ARG A 306 0.24 46.69 23.80
N LYS A 307 -0.96 47.06 24.26
CA LYS A 307 -1.51 48.39 23.97
C LYS A 307 -0.51 49.40 24.53
N ILE A 308 0.21 50.06 23.62
CA ILE A 308 0.93 51.29 23.94
C ILE A 308 -0.17 52.34 24.13
N ARG A 309 -0.21 52.94 25.32
CA ARG A 309 -1.13 54.02 25.67
C ARG A 309 -0.48 55.35 25.32
#